data_AF-A0A6G3X491-F1
#
_entry.id   AF-A0A6G3X491-F1
#
_cell.length_a   1.000
_cell.length_b   1.000
_cell.length_c   1.000
_cell.angle_alpha   90.00
_cell.angle_beta   90.00
_cell.angle_gamma   90.00
#
_symmetry.space_group_name_H-M   'P 1'
#
loop_
_entity.id
_entity.type
_entity.pdbx_description
1 polymer ?
#
loop_
_entity_poly.entity_id
_entity_poly.type
_entity_poly.pdbx_seq_one_letter_code
_entity_poly.pdbx_strand_id
1 'polypeptide(L)'
;AVGTAASALERTVEYVKAREQFGRAVGSFQAVKHRLADLYVRVEAARSAAYHAARDPEAGPLALAQALEAARITTGEAVQLHGG
;
A
#
# COMPACT_ATOMS: atom_id res chain seq x y z
N ALA A 1 7.68 9.17 1.02
CA ALA A 1 7.34 7.83 1.56
C ALA A 1 5.84 7.51 1.39
N VAL A 2 4.90 8.27 1.99
CA VAL A 2 3.44 8.02 1.82
C VAL A 2 3.03 7.97 0.34
N GLY A 3 3.45 8.94 -0.48
CA GLY A 3 3.14 8.94 -1.91
C GLY A 3 3.70 7.72 -2.67
N THR A 4 4.89 7.23 -2.29
CA THR A 4 5.48 6.01 -2.83
C THR A 4 4.63 4.79 -2.51
N ALA A 5 4.19 4.66 -1.26
CA ALA A 5 3.31 3.57 -0.83
C ALA A 5 1.96 3.61 -1.57
N ALA A 6 1.36 4.80 -1.65
CA ALA A 6 0.08 5.00 -2.35
C ALA A 6 0.17 4.65 -3.85
N SER A 7 1.19 5.15 -4.54
CA SER A 7 1.39 4.86 -5.97
C SER A 7 1.67 3.38 -6.22
N ALA A 8 2.46 2.72 -5.36
CA ALA A 8 2.71 1.29 -5.46
C ALA A 8 1.41 0.47 -5.28
N LEU A 9 0.58 0.83 -4.30
CA LEU A 9 -0.72 0.21 -4.09
C LEU A 9 -1.65 0.40 -5.29
N GLU A 10 -1.80 1.63 -5.78
CA GLU A 10 -2.67 1.98 -6.91
C GLU A 10 -2.30 1.17 -8.16
N ARG A 11 -1.03 1.20 -8.55
CA ARG A 11 -0.52 0.45 -9.70
C ARG A 11 -0.71 -1.07 -9.53
N THR A 12 -0.58 -1.57 -8.29
CA THR A 12 -0.80 -2.99 -8.01
C THR A 12 -2.27 -3.37 -8.13
N VAL A 13 -3.18 -2.53 -7.64
CA VAL A 13 -4.62 -2.72 -7.79
C VAL A 13 -5.02 -2.73 -9.26
N GLU A 14 -4.49 -1.82 -10.06
CA GLU A 14 -4.69 -1.80 -11.52
C GLU A 14 -4.17 -3.08 -12.17
N TYR A 15 -2.94 -3.49 -11.86
CA TYR A 15 -2.34 -4.71 -12.39
C TYR A 15 -3.17 -5.95 -12.09
N VAL A 16 -3.55 -6.17 -10.82
CA VAL A 16 -4.31 -7.38 -10.45
C VAL A 16 -5.74 -7.38 -11.00
N LYS A 17 -6.31 -6.21 -11.30
CA LYS A 17 -7.61 -6.11 -11.98
C LYS A 17 -7.52 -6.52 -13.45
N ALA A 18 -6.42 -6.18 -14.12
CA ALA A 18 -6.22 -6.48 -15.53
C ALA A 18 -5.64 -7.89 -15.79
N ARG A 19 -4.85 -8.43 -14.86
CA ARG A 19 -4.21 -9.74 -15.00
C ARG A 19 -5.22 -10.87 -14.78
N GLU A 20 -5.36 -11.77 -15.76
CA GLU A 20 -6.18 -12.99 -15.62
C GLU A 20 -5.32 -14.24 -15.43
N GLN A 21 -5.67 -15.06 -14.44
CA GLN A 21 -5.10 -16.39 -14.20
C GLN A 21 -6.16 -17.29 -13.59
N PHE A 22 -6.07 -18.60 -13.85
CA PHE A 22 -7.05 -19.59 -13.39
C PHE A 22 -8.49 -19.20 -13.79
N GLY A 23 -8.66 -18.65 -15.00
CA GLY A 23 -9.96 -18.33 -15.59
C GLY A 23 -10.66 -17.09 -15.05
N ARG A 24 -9.98 -16.20 -14.31
CA ARG A 24 -10.54 -14.92 -13.84
C ARG A 24 -9.45 -13.91 -13.48
N ALA A 25 -9.83 -12.65 -13.25
CA ALA A 25 -8.91 -11.62 -12.76
C ALA A 25 -8.24 -12.02 -11.43
N VAL A 26 -6.93 -11.82 -11.31
CA VAL A 26 -6.14 -12.13 -10.10
C VAL A 26 -6.64 -11.34 -8.89
N GLY A 27 -7.11 -10.11 -9.09
CA GLY A 27 -7.71 -9.28 -8.05
C GLY A 27 -9.03 -9.84 -7.49
N SER A 28 -9.63 -10.86 -8.14
CA SER A 28 -10.88 -11.47 -7.65
C SER A 28 -10.67 -12.46 -6.49
N PHE A 29 -9.46 -13.00 -6.33
CA PHE A 29 -9.15 -13.96 -5.27
C PHE A 29 -9.12 -13.28 -3.89
N GLN A 30 -9.78 -13.89 -2.89
CA GLN A 30 -9.86 -13.33 -1.54
C GLN A 30 -8.49 -13.08 -0.91
N ALA A 31 -7.52 -13.97 -1.14
CA ALA A 31 -6.15 -13.80 -0.65
C ALA A 31 -5.45 -12.55 -1.19
N VAL A 32 -5.79 -12.12 -2.42
CA VAL A 32 -5.28 -10.89 -3.02
C VAL A 32 -6.04 -9.68 -2.47
N LYS A 33 -7.38 -9.76 -2.41
CA LYS A 33 -8.21 -8.68 -1.86
C LYS A 33 -7.86 -8.33 -0.43
N HIS A 34 -7.74 -9.32 0.45
CA HIS A 34 -7.38 -9.10 1.86
C HIS A 34 -6.01 -8.43 1.99
N ARG A 35 -5.00 -8.92 1.25
CA ARG A 35 -3.67 -8.28 1.25
C ARG A 35 -3.74 -6.82 0.80
N LEU A 36 -4.44 -6.53 -0.30
CA LEU A 36 -4.58 -5.16 -0.80
C LEU A 36 -5.36 -4.26 0.16
N ALA A 37 -6.37 -4.80 0.85
CA ALA A 37 -7.10 -4.08 1.89
C ALA A 37 -6.20 -3.73 3.09
N ASP A 38 -5.37 -4.68 3.54
CA ASP A 38 -4.44 -4.43 4.64
C ASP A 38 -3.36 -3.41 4.26
N LEU A 39 -2.90 -3.43 3.01
CA LEU A 39 -1.98 -2.41 2.49
C LEU A 39 -2.64 -1.03 2.44
N TYR A 40 -3.89 -0.96 1.96
CA TYR A 40 -4.66 0.28 1.94
C TYR A 40 -4.78 0.90 3.33
N VAL A 41 -5.13 0.11 4.35
CA VAL A 41 -5.22 0.59 5.74
C VAL A 41 -3.88 1.14 6.22
N ARG A 42 -2.75 0.48 5.91
CA ARG A 42 -1.41 0.96 6.28
C ARG A 42 -1.06 2.28 5.60
N VAL A 43 -1.36 2.42 4.31
CA VAL A 43 -1.11 3.66 3.56
C VAL A 43 -1.93 4.82 4.12
N GLU A 44 -3.20 4.60 4.43
CA GLU A 44 -4.08 5.64 4.99
C GLU A 44 -3.74 6.00 6.44
N ALA A 45 -3.27 5.04 7.24
CA ALA A 45 -2.72 5.32 8.56
C ALA A 45 -1.47 6.21 8.47
N ALA A 46 -0.52 5.88 7.57
CA ALA A 46 0.67 6.70 7.36
C ALA A 46 0.35 8.09 6.81
N ARG A 47 -0.65 8.21 5.94
CA ARG A 47 -1.16 9.50 5.43
C ARG A 47 -1.73 10.35 6.56
N SER A 48 -2.56 9.74 7.42
CA SER A 48 -3.17 10.39 8.57
C SER A 48 -2.11 10.90 9.55
N ALA A 49 -1.09 10.09 9.83
CA ALA A 49 0.03 10.48 10.68
C ALA A 49 0.83 11.65 10.09
N ALA A 50 1.08 11.64 8.77
CA ALA A 50 1.74 12.76 8.09
C ALA A 50 0.93 14.07 8.19
N TYR A 51 -0.40 14.00 8.05
CA TYR A 51 -1.27 15.17 8.24
C TYR A 51 -1.34 15.68 9.68
N HIS A 52 -1.22 14.76 10.64
CA HIS A 52 -1.12 15.13 12.05
C HIS A 52 0.22 15.83 12.33
N ALA A 53 1.34 15.27 11.85
CA ALA A 53 2.66 15.86 12.01
C ALA A 53 2.80 17.24 11.35
N ALA A 54 2.01 17.55 10.33
CA ALA A 54 1.96 18.88 9.74
C ALA A 54 1.35 19.94 10.67
N ARG A 55 0.54 19.52 11.67
CA ARG A 55 -0.06 20.39 12.70
C ARG A 55 0.72 20.34 14.01
N ASP A 56 1.33 19.20 14.30
CA ASP A 56 2.16 18.96 15.48
C ASP A 56 3.53 18.39 15.06
N PRO A 57 4.54 19.26 14.87
CA PRO A 57 5.87 18.84 14.41
C PRO A 57 6.55 17.79 15.31
N GLU A 58 6.20 17.71 16.60
CA GLU A 58 6.75 16.70 17.52
C GLU A 58 6.34 15.27 17.14
N ALA A 59 5.20 15.11 16.44
CA ALA A 59 4.79 13.82 15.89
C ALA A 59 5.57 13.43 14.61
N GLY A 60 6.41 14.31 14.08
CA GLY A 60 7.17 14.15 12.84
C GLY A 60 7.98 12.84 12.76
N PRO A 61 8.82 12.50 13.75
CA PRO A 61 9.62 11.28 13.73
C PRO A 61 8.77 10.01 13.65
N LEU A 62 7.66 9.93 14.40
CA LEU A 62 6.76 8.78 14.38
C LEU A 62 6.03 8.68 13.03
N ALA A 63 5.53 9.80 12.50
CA ALA A 63 4.89 9.85 11.19
C ALA A 63 5.84 9.44 10.07
N LEU A 64 7.11 9.85 10.15
CA LEU A 64 8.15 9.44 9.20
C LEU A 64 8.40 7.92 9.27
N ALA A 65 8.55 7.36 10.47
CA ALA A 65 8.76 5.92 10.66
C ALA A 65 7.58 5.10 10.08
N GLN A 66 6.34 5.51 10.36
CA GLN A 66 5.15 4.86 9.80
C GLN A 66 5.09 4.98 8.27
N ALA A 67 5.43 6.14 7.71
CA ALA A 67 5.43 6.33 6.27
C ALA A 67 6.50 5.49 5.55
N LEU A 68 7.69 5.36 6.16
CA LEU A 68 8.76 4.51 5.63
C LEU A 68 8.38 3.02 5.67
N GLU A 69 7.78 2.56 6.77
CA GLU A 69 7.35 1.17 6.89
C GLU A 69 6.20 0.84 5.92
N ALA A 70 5.22 1.74 5.80
CA ALA A 70 4.15 1.60 4.81
C ALA A 70 4.71 1.52 3.39
N ALA A 71 5.70 2.36 3.05
CA ALA A 71 6.35 2.31 1.75
C ALA A 71 7.08 0.98 1.52
N ARG A 72 7.89 0.53 2.48
CA ARG A 72 8.67 -0.71 2.39
C ARG A 72 7.77 -1.95 2.23
N ILE A 73 6.74 -2.06 3.06
CA ILE A 73 5.80 -3.20 3.00
C ILE A 73 5.04 -3.16 1.67
N THR A 74 4.48 -2.01 1.30
CA THR A 74 3.62 -1.91 0.11
C THR A 74 4.39 -2.16 -1.19
N THR A 75 5.62 -1.65 -1.31
CA THR A 75 6.45 -1.95 -2.48
C THR A 75 6.91 -3.40 -2.51
N GLY A 76 7.20 -4.00 -1.36
CA GLY A 76 7.51 -5.43 -1.26
C GLY A 76 6.35 -6.32 -1.73
N GLU A 77 5.14 -6.07 -1.23
CA GLU A 77 3.94 -6.79 -1.67
C GLU A 77 3.60 -6.51 -3.14
N ALA A 78 3.82 -5.29 -3.63
CA ALA A 78 3.64 -4.97 -5.04
C ALA A 78 4.48 -5.90 -5.93
N VAL A 79 5.77 -6.09 -5.60
CA VAL A 79 6.64 -7.03 -6.33
C VAL A 79 6.07 -8.45 -6.29
N GLN A 80 5.67 -8.94 -5.11
CA GLN A 80 5.14 -10.30 -4.96
C GLN A 80 3.83 -10.51 -5.75
N LEU A 81 2.94 -9.52 -5.75
CA LEU A 81 1.64 -9.59 -6.46
C LEU A 81 1.78 -9.42 -7.97
N HIS A 82 2.84 -8.76 -8.44
CA HIS A 82 3.14 -8.70 -9.88
C HIS A 82 3.73 -10.02 -10.39
N GLY A 83 4.39 -10.77 -9.51
CA GLY A 83 5.01 -12.06 -9.83
C GLY A 83 6.30 -11.89 -10.62
N GLY A 84 6.64 -12.93 -11.39
CA GLY A 84 7.72 -12.94 -12.39
C GLY A 84 7.20 -13.32 -13.77
#